data_AF-A0A2H0GBH0-F1
#
_entry.id   AF-A0A2H0GBH0-F1
#
_cell.length_a   1.000
_cell.length_b   1.000
_cell.length_c   1.000
_cell.angle_alpha   90.00
_cell.angle_beta   90.00
_cell.angle_gamma   90.00
#
_symmetry.space_group_name_H-M   'P 1'
#
loop_
_entity.id
_entity.type
_entity.pdbx_description
1 polymer ?
#
loop_
_entity_poly.entity_id
_entity_poly.type
_entity_poly.pdbx_seq_one_letter_code
_entity_poly.pdbx_strand_id
1 'polypeptide(L)'
;MTTIEAYYFTLEKVNEIKESGVSTAINSVTSKNDTALVEKFNTPNSIPPKYWVNVSFEIESDEQALKIHESANYLGLCGIRFDMGGTENHRDWELDWSFFYQKGEENAEWKAARNKVEKMIRNI
;
A
#
# COMPACT_ATOMS: atom_id res chain seq x y z
N MET A 1 16.26 -3.15 7.30
CA MET A 1 15.18 -2.15 7.19
C MET A 1 14.34 -2.22 8.47
N THR A 2 13.85 -1.10 8.98
CA THR A 2 12.86 -0.97 10.07
C THR A 2 11.46 -0.76 9.48
N THR A 3 10.39 -0.84 10.27
CA THR A 3 9.03 -0.53 9.79
C THR A 3 8.94 0.88 9.20
N ILE A 4 9.63 1.86 9.78
CA ILE A 4 9.65 3.24 9.28
C ILE A 4 10.43 3.34 7.97
N GLU A 5 11.58 2.67 7.86
CA GLU A 5 12.33 2.62 6.60
C GLU A 5 11.52 1.92 5.49
N ALA A 6 10.76 0.87 5.82
CA ALA A 6 9.86 0.19 4.91
C ALA A 6 8.71 1.09 4.45
N TYR A 7 8.17 1.93 5.34
CA TYR A 7 7.19 2.95 4.99
C TYR A 7 7.76 3.96 4.00
N TYR A 8 8.95 4.50 4.27
CA TYR A 8 9.60 5.43 3.33
C TYR A 8 9.93 4.78 1.99
N PHE A 9 10.41 3.53 1.99
CA PHE A 9 10.62 2.75 0.78
C PHE A 9 9.33 2.52 -0.02
N THR A 10 8.19 2.35 0.67
CA THR A 10 6.88 2.28 0.02
C THR A 10 6.54 3.61 -0.66
N LEU A 11 6.78 4.74 0.02
CA LEU A 11 6.57 6.06 -0.58
C LEU A 11 7.50 6.35 -1.76
N GLU A 12 8.73 5.84 -1.75
CA GLU A 12 9.62 5.90 -2.91
C GLU A 12 9.00 5.16 -4.12
N LYS A 13 8.41 3.98 -3.91
CA LYS A 13 7.67 3.26 -4.97
C LYS A 13 6.43 4.00 -5.44
N VAL A 14 5.71 4.66 -4.54
CA VAL A 14 4.60 5.55 -4.93
C VAL A 14 5.10 6.68 -5.83
N ASN A 15 6.26 7.28 -5.50
CA ASN A 15 6.84 8.35 -6.31
C ASN A 15 7.31 7.85 -7.68
N GLU A 16 7.94 6.67 -7.76
CA GLU A 16 8.30 6.02 -9.04
C GLU A 16 7.07 5.78 -9.93
N ILE A 17 5.95 5.33 -9.35
CA ILE A 17 4.68 5.16 -10.07
C ILE A 17 4.17 6.50 -10.60
N LYS A 18 4.18 7.54 -9.74
CA LYS A 18 3.77 8.89 -10.13
C LYS A 18 4.62 9.46 -11.26
N GLU A 19 5.94 9.31 -11.18
CA GLU A 19 6.89 9.77 -12.20
C GLU A 19 6.72 9.03 -13.54
N SER A 20 6.14 7.83 -13.52
CA SER A 20 5.79 7.07 -14.74
C SER A 20 4.53 7.59 -15.46
N GLY A 21 3.85 8.61 -14.91
CA GLY A 21 2.69 9.26 -15.51
C GLY A 21 1.34 8.86 -14.91
N VAL A 22 1.33 8.04 -13.85
CA VAL A 22 0.10 7.67 -13.14
C VAL A 22 -0.35 8.82 -12.23
N SER A 23 -1.59 9.27 -12.39
CA SER A 23 -2.17 10.27 -11.50
C SER A 23 -2.28 9.71 -10.07
N THR A 24 -1.59 10.35 -9.13
CA THR A 24 -1.40 9.84 -7.77
C THR A 24 -1.68 10.91 -6.73
N ALA A 25 -2.51 10.61 -5.74
CA ALA A 25 -2.81 11.46 -4.60
C ALA A 25 -2.42 10.78 -3.28
N ILE A 26 -1.84 11.54 -2.34
CA ILE A 26 -1.56 11.08 -0.98
C ILE A 26 -2.45 11.88 -0.03
N ASN A 27 -3.45 11.20 0.52
CA ASN A 27 -4.48 11.79 1.37
C ASN A 27 -4.27 11.37 2.81
N SER A 28 -4.58 12.25 3.75
CA SER A 28 -4.55 11.88 5.16
C SER A 28 -5.79 11.06 5.51
N VAL A 29 -5.62 9.96 6.23
CA VAL A 29 -6.76 9.13 6.67
C VAL A 29 -7.52 9.80 7.80
N THR A 30 -8.85 9.59 7.85
CA THR A 30 -9.70 10.07 8.94
C THR A 30 -9.50 9.27 10.24
N SER A 31 -9.11 7.99 10.11
CA SER A 31 -8.86 7.06 11.23
C SER A 31 -7.78 7.54 12.20
N LYS A 32 -6.89 8.45 11.78
CA LYS A 32 -5.90 9.10 12.66
C LYS A 32 -6.53 9.89 13.82
N ASN A 33 -7.81 10.27 13.69
CA ASN A 33 -8.55 11.01 14.70
C ASN A 33 -9.40 10.09 15.60
N ASP A 34 -9.45 8.78 15.32
CA ASP A 34 -10.13 7.81 16.18
C ASP A 34 -9.19 7.40 17.32
N THR A 35 -9.44 7.93 18.51
CA THR A 35 -8.62 7.68 19.70
C THR A 35 -8.52 6.19 20.03
N ALA A 36 -9.61 5.42 19.91
CA ALA A 36 -9.61 4.00 20.25
C ALA A 36 -8.75 3.21 19.26
N LEU A 37 -8.81 3.58 17.98
CA LEU A 37 -8.01 2.96 16.93
C LEU A 37 -6.52 3.33 17.07
N VAL A 38 -6.22 4.59 17.38
CA VAL A 38 -4.87 5.06 17.67
C VAL A 38 -4.26 4.33 18.87
N GLU A 39 -4.98 4.23 19.99
CA GLU A 39 -4.50 3.52 21.18
C GLU A 39 -4.23 2.04 20.90
N LYS A 40 -5.07 1.40 20.09
CA LYS A 40 -4.94 -0.01 19.73
C LYS A 40 -3.73 -0.29 18.83
N PHE A 41 -3.43 0.59 17.88
CA PHE A 41 -2.46 0.33 16.81
C PHE A 41 -1.18 1.16 16.86
N ASN A 42 -1.05 2.11 17.79
CA ASN A 42 0.19 2.85 18.04
C ASN A 42 1.19 1.99 18.84
N THR A 43 1.67 0.90 18.23
CA THR A 43 2.63 -0.02 18.82
C THR A 43 4.05 0.19 18.27
N PRO A 44 5.12 -0.24 18.96
CA PRO A 44 6.50 -0.07 18.48
C PRO A 44 6.81 -0.71 17.12
N ASN A 45 6.00 -1.68 16.68
CA ASN A 45 6.18 -2.38 15.40
C ASN A 45 5.32 -1.81 14.27
N SER A 46 4.44 -0.85 14.57
CA SER A 46 3.52 -0.21 13.62
C SER A 46 4.06 1.16 13.18
N ILE A 47 3.56 1.67 12.07
CA ILE A 47 3.79 3.08 11.73
C ILE A 47 2.96 3.99 12.65
N PRO A 48 3.55 5.05 13.23
CA PRO A 48 2.83 6.00 14.06
C PRO A 48 1.68 6.68 13.31
N PRO A 49 0.56 7.03 13.97
CA PRO A 49 -0.61 7.67 13.35
C PRO A 49 -0.33 8.94 12.54
N LYS A 50 0.73 9.69 12.89
CA LYS A 50 1.16 10.88 12.14
C LYS A 50 1.61 10.58 10.71
N TYR A 51 1.88 9.32 10.38
CA TYR A 51 2.25 8.86 9.05
C TYR A 51 1.11 8.16 8.31
N TRP A 52 -0.06 8.01 8.93
CA TRP A 52 -1.14 7.28 8.27
C TRP A 52 -1.70 8.06 7.08
N VAL A 53 -1.66 7.44 5.92
CA VAL A 53 -2.12 8.00 4.65
C VAL A 53 -2.82 6.94 3.81
N ASN A 54 -3.74 7.39 2.97
CA ASN A 54 -4.23 6.62 1.85
C ASN A 54 -3.55 7.17 0.59
N VAL A 55 -3.06 6.27 -0.27
CA VAL A 55 -2.51 6.61 -1.57
C VAL A 55 -3.48 6.13 -2.63
N SER A 56 -4.03 7.07 -3.40
CA SER A 56 -4.96 6.79 -4.49
C SER A 56 -4.27 6.95 -5.85
N PHE A 57 -4.54 6.01 -6.76
CA PHE A 57 -4.07 6.03 -8.14
C PHE A 57 -5.26 6.01 -9.10
N GLU A 58 -5.32 6.96 -10.02
CA GLU A 58 -6.24 6.91 -11.16
C GLU A 58 -5.56 6.20 -12.33
N ILE A 59 -6.27 5.24 -12.92
CA ILE A 59 -5.77 4.36 -13.97
C ILE A 59 -6.45 4.71 -15.28
N GLU A 60 -5.65 5.04 -16.27
CA GLU A 60 -6.10 5.35 -17.63
C GLU A 60 -5.74 4.24 -18.64
N SER A 61 -4.87 3.31 -18.26
CA SER A 61 -4.46 2.20 -19.13
C SER A 61 -4.05 0.94 -18.37
N ASP A 62 -4.04 -0.18 -19.09
CA ASP A 62 -3.61 -1.49 -18.58
C ASP A 62 -2.14 -1.49 -18.13
N GLU A 63 -1.28 -0.73 -18.81
CA GLU A 63 0.13 -0.58 -18.42
C GLU A 63 0.27 0.10 -17.06
N GLN A 64 -0.56 1.11 -16.77
CA GLN A 64 -0.57 1.78 -15.47
C GLN A 64 -1.06 0.83 -14.37
N ALA A 65 -2.13 0.08 -14.62
CA ALA A 65 -2.62 -0.94 -13.70
C ALA A 65 -1.54 -1.98 -13.40
N LEU A 66 -0.88 -2.49 -14.44
CA LEU A 66 0.21 -3.47 -14.31
C LEU A 66 1.37 -2.90 -13.48
N LYS A 67 1.76 -1.64 -13.72
CA LYS A 67 2.84 -0.98 -12.98
C LYS A 67 2.57 -0.85 -11.48
N ILE A 68 1.33 -0.49 -11.12
CA ILE A 68 0.88 -0.42 -9.72
C ILE A 68 0.93 -1.83 -9.11
N HIS A 69 0.40 -2.82 -9.82
CA HIS A 69 0.37 -4.21 -9.36
C HIS A 69 1.77 -4.81 -9.16
N GLU A 70 2.68 -4.61 -10.10
CA GLU A 70 4.07 -5.06 -10.02
C GLU A 70 4.81 -4.41 -8.83
N SER A 71 4.60 -3.11 -8.62
CA SER A 71 5.17 -2.39 -7.48
C SER A 71 4.65 -2.94 -6.15
N ALA A 72 3.34 -3.19 -6.03
CA ALA A 72 2.74 -3.80 -4.84
C ALA A 72 3.29 -5.23 -4.60
N ASN A 73 3.48 -6.01 -5.66
CA ASN A 73 4.09 -7.34 -5.58
C ASN A 73 5.53 -7.27 -5.09
N TYR A 74 6.33 -6.36 -5.65
CA TYR A 74 7.72 -6.17 -5.24
C TYR A 74 7.84 -5.75 -3.76
N LEU A 75 7.02 -4.80 -3.31
CA LEU A 75 6.94 -4.43 -1.89
C LEU A 75 6.63 -5.65 -1.00
N GLY A 76 5.75 -6.54 -1.47
CA GLY A 76 5.50 -7.82 -0.82
C GLY A 76 6.68 -8.78 -0.75
N LEU A 77 7.47 -8.87 -1.80
CA LEU A 77 8.71 -9.66 -1.80
C LEU A 77 9.70 -9.09 -0.78
N CYS A 78 9.69 -7.78 -0.56
CA CYS A 78 10.44 -7.13 0.49
C CYS A 78 9.83 -7.31 1.89
N GLY A 79 8.75 -8.09 2.06
CA GLY A 79 8.10 -8.33 3.35
C GLY A 79 7.22 -7.16 3.82
N ILE A 80 6.79 -6.27 2.92
CA ILE A 80 5.90 -5.15 3.22
C ILE A 80 4.44 -5.54 2.91
N ARG A 81 3.54 -5.22 3.82
CA ARG A 81 2.10 -5.42 3.68
C ARG A 81 1.35 -4.15 4.07
N PHE A 82 0.24 -3.92 3.38
CA PHE A 82 -0.76 -2.88 3.63
C PHE A 82 -2.07 -3.33 2.99
N ASP A 83 -3.18 -2.73 3.42
CA ASP A 83 -4.47 -3.01 2.79
C ASP A 83 -4.57 -2.30 1.44
N MET A 84 -5.26 -2.95 0.50
CA MET A 84 -5.41 -2.48 -0.88
C MET A 84 -6.88 -2.54 -1.26
N GLY A 85 -7.35 -1.49 -1.94
CA GLY A 85 -8.69 -1.39 -2.49
C GLY A 85 -8.67 -0.89 -3.93
N GLY A 86 -9.85 -0.68 -4.50
CA GLY A 86 -9.97 -0.06 -5.81
C GLY A 86 -11.16 -0.55 -6.64
N THR A 87 -11.22 -0.03 -7.86
CA THR A 87 -12.16 -0.38 -8.93
C THR A 87 -11.39 -0.57 -10.23
N GLU A 88 -12.03 -0.89 -11.35
CA GLU A 88 -11.31 -1.09 -12.64
C GLU A 88 -10.29 0.02 -12.95
N ASN A 89 -10.69 1.28 -12.78
CA ASN A 89 -9.90 2.47 -13.13
C ASN A 89 -9.24 3.16 -11.92
N HIS A 90 -9.22 2.49 -10.77
CA HIS A 90 -8.75 3.12 -9.53
C HIS A 90 -8.07 2.10 -8.60
N ARG A 91 -7.02 2.50 -7.90
CA ARG A 91 -6.42 1.69 -6.82
C ARG A 91 -6.16 2.55 -5.60
N ASP A 92 -6.38 1.98 -4.43
CA ASP A 92 -6.06 2.57 -3.14
C ASP A 92 -5.06 1.69 -2.39
N TRP A 93 -4.02 2.30 -1.83
CA TRP A 93 -3.15 1.67 -0.83
C TRP A 93 -3.34 2.36 0.52
N GLU A 94 -3.73 1.59 1.52
CA GLU A 94 -3.93 2.08 2.89
C GLU A 94 -2.63 1.92 3.69
N LEU A 95 -1.83 2.98 3.75
CA LEU A 95 -0.59 3.01 4.52
C LEU A 95 -0.90 3.55 5.92
N ASP A 96 -1.63 2.76 6.71
CA ASP A 96 -2.09 3.13 8.04
C ASP A 96 -1.83 2.04 9.08
N TRP A 97 -2.74 1.82 10.03
CA TRP A 97 -2.65 0.73 11.02
C TRP A 97 -2.56 -0.66 10.38
N SER A 98 -2.97 -0.82 9.12
CA SER A 98 -2.82 -2.06 8.35
C SER A 98 -1.40 -2.29 7.81
N PHE A 99 -0.53 -1.26 7.86
CA PHE A 99 0.84 -1.35 7.37
C PHE A 99 1.71 -2.21 8.29
N PHE A 100 2.39 -3.19 7.71
CA PHE A 100 3.25 -4.12 8.42
C PHE A 100 4.52 -4.44 7.63
N TYR A 101 5.61 -4.67 8.36
CA TYR A 101 6.89 -5.07 7.78
C TYR A 101 7.48 -6.28 8.50
N GLN A 102 7.68 -7.38 7.77
CA GLN A 102 8.22 -8.63 8.28
C GLN A 102 9.73 -8.79 7.99
N LYS A 103 10.53 -7.77 8.31
CA LYS A 103 12.01 -7.85 8.31
C LYS A 103 12.66 -8.42 7.04
N GLY A 104 12.01 -8.26 5.88
CA GLY A 104 12.54 -8.70 4.59
C GLY A 104 12.30 -10.19 4.27
N GLU A 105 11.47 -10.87 5.05
CA GLU A 105 11.03 -12.22 4.71
C GLU A 105 10.00 -12.17 3.58
N GLU A 106 10.31 -12.84 2.47
CA GLU A 106 9.34 -13.03 1.39
C GLU A 106 8.13 -13.82 1.90
N ASN A 107 6.93 -13.34 1.58
CA ASN A 107 5.70 -14.04 1.92
C ASN A 107 4.88 -14.36 0.65
N ALA A 108 4.96 -15.62 0.22
CA ALA A 108 4.27 -16.11 -0.96
C ALA A 108 2.73 -16.05 -0.84
N GLU A 109 2.19 -16.21 0.37
CA GLU A 109 0.74 -16.10 0.62
C GLU A 109 0.25 -14.68 0.37
N TRP A 110 1.05 -13.67 0.75
CA TRP A 110 0.71 -12.27 0.50
C TRP A 110 0.70 -11.95 -0.99
N LYS A 111 1.69 -12.44 -1.73
CA LYS A 111 1.69 -12.34 -3.20
C LYS A 111 0.43 -12.97 -3.80
N ALA A 112 0.06 -14.16 -3.35
CA ALA A 112 -1.15 -14.84 -3.83
C ALA A 112 -2.43 -14.04 -3.50
N ALA A 113 -2.52 -13.45 -2.31
CA ALA A 113 -3.64 -12.60 -1.90
C ALA A 113 -3.76 -11.35 -2.78
N ARG A 114 -2.64 -10.66 -3.08
CA ARG A 114 -2.64 -9.49 -3.98
C ARG A 114 -3.09 -9.84 -5.38
N ASN A 115 -2.57 -10.94 -5.94
CA ASN A 115 -2.98 -11.43 -7.26
C ASN A 115 -4.48 -11.77 -7.30
N LYS A 116 -5.03 -12.29 -6.20
CA LYS A 116 -6.47 -12.57 -6.09
C LYS A 116 -7.28 -11.28 -6.08
N VAL A 117 -6.86 -10.26 -5.31
CA VAL A 117 -7.52 -8.94 -5.29
C VAL A 117 -7.51 -8.31 -6.68
N GLU A 118 -6.36 -8.31 -7.36
CA GLU A 118 -6.25 -7.75 -8.70
C GLU A 118 -7.17 -8.44 -9.72
N LYS A 119 -7.23 -9.79 -9.69
CA LYS A 119 -8.17 -10.57 -10.53
C LYS A 119 -9.63 -10.23 -10.25
N MET A 120 -10.00 -10.05 -8.98
CA MET A 120 -11.36 -9.66 -8.60
C MET A 120 -11.70 -8.25 -9.10
N ILE A 121 -10.76 -7.31 -9.03
CA ILE A 121 -10.99 -5.93 -9.48
C ILE A 121 -11.16 -5.87 -11.00
N ARG A 122 -10.37 -6.66 -11.76
CA ARG A 122 -10.42 -6.65 -13.23
C ARG A 122 -11.39 -7.67 -13.85
N ASN A 123 -12.10 -8.47 -13.05
CA ASN A 123 -12.99 -9.55 -13.52
C ASN A 123 -12.31 -10.54 -14.50
N ILE A 124 -11.07 -10.97 -14.21
CA ILE A 124 -10.29 -11.92 -15.03
C ILE A 124 -10.12 -13.27 -14.34
#